data_AF-A0A7J6FV68-F1
#
_entry.id   AF-A0A7J6FV68-F1
#
_cell.length_a   1.000
_cell.length_b   1.000
_cell.length_c   1.000
_cell.angle_alpha   90.00
_cell.angle_beta   90.00
_cell.angle_gamma   90.00
#
_symmetry.space_group_name_H-M   'P 1'
#
loop_
_entity.id
_entity.type
_entity.pdbx_description
1 polymer ?
#
loop_
_entity_poly.entity_id
_entity_poly.type
_entity_poly.pdbx_seq_one_letter_code
_entity_poly.pdbx_strand_id
1 'polypeptide(L)'
;MEEVKLIGSKRSLFCTRVEWALKLKGVEYEYLEEDLRNKSPILLKYNPILKKVPVFLHLNKPIAESLVILEYIDEVWKENPLLPQHPYERAKARFWAKFVDEKVLMGSFEACKAQGEGKEKLIESAQESLGFLEKEIEGKKYFGGESIGYLDLAVGWIPIWLDVMEEIGEMKLIQPDKFPCLYQWSKNFLTDNPVVKELAPSRESLLEYFHASIAYLRSLEANKSLAGGQASLLCGFSLPINLEVNSYTRNNMEELKLIGSKKSLFCTRVEWALKLKGVEYEYLEEDLRNKSPILLKYNPILKKVPVFLHLDKPIAESLVILEYIDEVWKENPLLPQHPYERAKARFWAKFVDEKVLMGSFEACKAQGEGKEKLIESAQESLGFLEKEIEGKKYFGGESIGYLDLAVGWIPIWLDVMEEIGEMKLIQPDKFPCLYQWSKNFLTDNPVVEELAPSRESLLEYFHASIAYLRSLEANK
;
A
#
# COMPACT_ATOMS: atom_id res chain seq x y z
N MET A 1 26.26 -0.62 -22.30
CA MET A 1 25.75 -0.54 -20.93
C MET A 1 24.25 -0.33 -21.03
N GLU A 2 23.47 -1.08 -20.26
CA GLU A 2 22.03 -0.83 -20.16
C GLU A 2 21.82 0.57 -19.57
N GLU A 3 21.04 1.42 -20.26
CA GLU A 3 20.81 2.80 -19.83
C GLU A 3 19.85 2.80 -18.62
N VAL A 4 20.40 3.04 -17.43
CA VAL A 4 19.66 3.15 -16.17
C VAL A 4 19.75 4.60 -15.66
N LYS A 5 18.59 5.21 -15.37
CA LYS A 5 18.50 6.54 -14.77
C LYS A 5 17.55 6.56 -13.58
N LEU A 6 17.83 7.43 -12.63
CA LEU A 6 16.96 7.69 -11.49
C LEU A 6 16.66 9.18 -11.41
N ILE A 7 15.41 9.57 -11.65
CA ILE A 7 14.93 10.93 -11.39
C ILE A 7 14.52 10.97 -9.92
N GLY A 8 15.21 11.79 -9.14
CA GLY A 8 15.10 11.76 -7.69
C GLY A 8 15.56 13.04 -7.02
N SER A 9 15.32 13.15 -5.72
CA SER A 9 15.95 14.17 -4.89
C SER A 9 16.70 13.52 -3.75
N LYS A 10 17.93 13.98 -3.49
CA LYS A 10 18.80 13.45 -2.42
C LYS A 10 18.21 13.56 -1.01
N ARG A 11 17.21 14.43 -0.83
CA ARG A 11 16.49 14.59 0.45
C ARG A 11 15.34 13.60 0.64
N SER A 12 14.97 12.88 -0.42
CA SER A 12 13.85 11.93 -0.41
C SER A 12 14.29 10.56 0.07
N LEU A 13 13.72 10.11 1.19
CA LEU A 13 13.92 8.75 1.71
C LEU A 13 13.52 7.67 0.68
N PHE A 14 12.49 7.95 -0.14
CA PHE A 14 12.01 7.04 -1.17
C PHE A 14 13.01 6.91 -2.34
N CYS A 15 13.75 7.97 -2.66
CA CYS A 15 14.82 7.90 -3.66
C CYS A 15 16.03 7.17 -3.10
N THR A 16 16.41 7.50 -1.86
CA THR A 16 17.60 6.94 -1.21
C THR A 16 17.52 5.41 -1.12
N ARG A 17 16.34 4.83 -0.82
CA ARG A 17 16.21 3.36 -0.78
C ARG A 17 16.43 2.69 -2.15
N VAL A 18 16.07 3.37 -3.24
CA VAL A 18 16.33 2.88 -4.61
C VAL A 18 17.82 2.98 -4.92
N GLU A 19 18.49 4.07 -4.54
CA GLU A 19 19.93 4.21 -4.71
C GLU A 19 20.72 3.16 -3.91
N TRP A 20 20.32 2.87 -2.67
CA TRP A 20 20.90 1.77 -1.90
C TRP A 20 20.76 0.44 -2.63
N ALA A 21 19.58 0.12 -3.17
CA ALA A 21 19.39 -1.12 -3.93
C ALA A 21 20.31 -1.20 -5.15
N LEU A 22 20.39 -0.14 -5.96
CA LEU A 22 21.25 -0.10 -7.14
C LEU A 22 22.73 -0.31 -6.78
N LYS A 23 23.21 0.38 -5.76
CA LYS A 23 24.59 0.25 -5.27
C LYS A 23 24.88 -1.14 -4.69
N LEU A 24 23.98 -1.70 -3.88
CA LEU A 24 24.12 -3.07 -3.35
C LEU A 24 24.12 -4.14 -4.45
N LYS A 25 23.42 -3.86 -5.56
CA LYS A 25 23.38 -4.71 -6.76
C LYS A 25 24.54 -4.46 -7.72
N GLY A 26 25.38 -3.44 -7.49
CA GLY A 26 26.47 -3.05 -8.39
C GLY A 26 25.97 -2.51 -9.74
N VAL A 27 24.78 -1.92 -9.77
CA VAL A 27 24.18 -1.35 -10.99
C VAL A 27 24.59 0.11 -11.12
N GLU A 28 25.29 0.44 -12.22
CA GLU A 28 25.61 1.82 -12.58
C GLU A 28 24.35 2.56 -13.06
N TYR A 29 24.19 3.82 -12.65
CA TYR A 29 23.03 4.64 -13.00
C TYR A 29 23.37 6.12 -13.13
N GLU A 30 22.63 6.83 -13.97
CA GLU A 30 22.63 8.29 -14.03
C GLU A 30 21.59 8.85 -13.03
N TYR A 31 22.02 9.69 -12.09
CA TYR A 31 21.09 10.38 -11.19
C TYR A 31 20.70 11.75 -11.74
N LEU A 32 19.41 11.95 -11.96
CA LEU A 32 18.83 13.21 -12.40
C LEU A 32 18.20 13.91 -11.20
N GLU A 33 18.93 14.85 -10.60
CA GLU A 33 18.45 15.62 -9.44
C GLU A 33 17.23 16.46 -9.81
N GLU A 34 16.20 16.36 -8.99
CA GLU A 34 14.89 16.96 -9.19
C GLU A 34 14.57 17.95 -8.06
N ASP A 35 14.14 19.16 -8.43
CA ASP A 35 13.61 20.13 -7.47
C ASP A 35 12.13 19.84 -7.18
N LEU A 36 11.85 19.32 -5.99
CA LEU A 36 10.48 18.96 -5.58
C LEU A 36 9.54 20.16 -5.42
N ARG A 37 10.08 21.39 -5.32
CA ARG A 37 9.28 22.63 -5.27
C ARG A 37 8.96 23.15 -6.66
N ASN A 38 9.80 22.83 -7.65
CA ASN A 38 9.66 23.24 -9.04
C ASN A 38 9.89 22.04 -9.98
N LYS A 39 8.85 21.21 -10.12
CA LYS A 39 8.91 19.94 -10.83
C LYS A 39 9.25 20.14 -12.31
N SER A 40 10.28 19.44 -12.77
CA SER A 40 10.81 19.50 -14.12
C SER A 40 9.85 18.91 -15.16
N PRO A 41 9.92 19.37 -16.43
CA PRO A 41 9.20 18.73 -17.52
C PRO A 41 9.55 17.24 -17.71
N ILE A 42 10.76 16.82 -17.31
CA ILE A 42 11.20 15.42 -17.41
C ILE A 42 10.44 14.55 -16.42
N LEU A 43 10.32 14.98 -15.16
CA LEU A 43 9.51 14.28 -14.15
C LEU A 43 8.05 14.18 -14.61
N LEU A 44 7.48 15.28 -15.10
CA LEU A 44 6.08 15.32 -15.56
C LEU A 44 5.85 14.48 -16.82
N LYS A 45 6.86 14.32 -17.67
CA LYS A 45 6.82 13.43 -18.83
C LYS A 45 6.77 11.96 -18.42
N TYR A 46 7.63 11.54 -17.48
CA TYR A 46 7.80 10.12 -17.13
C TYR A 46 6.90 9.64 -15.99
N ASN A 47 6.38 10.55 -15.16
CA ASN A 47 5.36 10.26 -14.16
C ASN A 47 4.25 11.32 -14.18
N PRO A 48 3.47 11.41 -15.28
CA PRO A 48 2.42 12.41 -15.44
C PRO A 48 1.27 12.22 -14.44
N ILE A 49 1.08 10.99 -13.95
CA ILE A 49 -0.02 10.59 -13.07
C ILE A 49 0.26 11.07 -11.64
N LEU A 50 1.32 10.58 -11.01
CA LEU A 50 1.61 10.89 -9.61
C LEU A 50 2.48 12.14 -9.45
N LYS A 51 3.30 12.47 -10.46
CA LYS A 51 4.21 13.61 -10.45
C LYS A 51 5.14 13.58 -9.22
N LYS A 52 5.53 12.38 -8.80
CA LYS A 52 6.35 12.10 -7.60
C LYS A 52 7.66 11.43 -8.00
N VAL A 53 8.67 11.63 -7.17
CA VAL A 53 9.92 10.86 -7.20
C VAL A 53 9.87 9.71 -6.19
N PRO A 54 10.67 8.65 -6.36
CA PRO A 54 11.57 8.39 -7.50
C PRO A 54 10.81 7.98 -8.78
N VAL A 55 11.43 8.26 -9.93
CA VAL A 55 11.09 7.64 -11.22
C VAL A 55 12.35 6.97 -11.76
N PHE A 56 12.29 5.66 -11.85
CA PHE A 56 13.38 4.82 -12.36
C PHE A 56 13.17 4.57 -13.85
N LEU A 57 14.18 4.82 -14.67
CA LEU A 57 14.17 4.59 -16.11
C LEU A 57 15.15 3.47 -16.42
N HIS A 58 14.66 2.39 -17.03
CA HIS A 58 15.52 1.36 -17.61
C HIS A 58 15.18 1.23 -19.09
N LEU A 59 16.14 1.53 -19.97
CA LEU A 59 15.94 1.62 -21.42
C LEU A 59 14.80 2.58 -21.80
N ASN A 60 14.76 3.75 -21.14
CA ASN A 60 13.73 4.79 -21.29
C ASN A 60 12.29 4.34 -20.95
N LYS A 61 12.13 3.20 -20.28
CA LYS A 61 10.83 2.73 -19.77
C LYS A 61 10.68 3.12 -18.29
N PRO A 62 9.69 3.95 -17.92
CA PRO A 62 9.55 4.46 -16.56
C PRO A 62 8.88 3.48 -15.62
N ILE A 63 9.39 3.44 -14.39
CA ILE A 63 8.80 2.74 -13.24
C ILE A 63 8.75 3.73 -12.08
N ALA A 64 7.56 3.89 -11.50
CA ALA A 64 7.32 4.73 -10.33
C ALA A 64 6.97 3.85 -9.12
N GLU A 65 6.87 4.48 -7.95
CA GLU A 65 6.66 3.84 -6.64
C GLU A 65 7.90 3.06 -6.16
N SER A 66 8.58 3.58 -5.14
CA SER A 66 9.88 3.07 -4.73
C SER A 66 9.86 1.61 -4.27
N LEU A 67 8.76 1.08 -3.72
CA LEU A 67 8.66 -0.37 -3.40
C LEU A 67 8.56 -1.23 -4.66
N VAL A 68 7.85 -0.75 -5.68
CA VAL A 68 7.72 -1.41 -6.99
C VAL A 68 9.06 -1.38 -7.73
N ILE A 69 9.78 -0.26 -7.66
CA ILE A 69 11.13 -0.12 -8.22
C ILE A 69 12.10 -1.09 -7.55
N LEU A 70 12.05 -1.24 -6.22
CA LEU A 70 12.88 -2.22 -5.51
C LEU A 70 12.64 -3.66 -6.00
N GLU A 71 11.36 -4.06 -6.15
CA GLU A 71 11.04 -5.40 -6.69
C GLU A 71 11.51 -5.55 -8.14
N TYR A 72 11.36 -4.52 -8.97
CA TYR A 72 11.87 -4.54 -10.34
C TYR A 72 13.39 -4.73 -10.38
N ILE A 73 14.14 -3.97 -9.58
CA ILE A 73 15.60 -4.10 -9.48
C ILE A 73 15.99 -5.52 -9.07
N ASP A 74 15.34 -6.07 -8.05
CA ASP A 74 15.60 -7.44 -7.58
C ASP A 74 15.20 -8.52 -8.60
N GLU A 75 14.23 -8.22 -9.46
CA GLU A 75 13.78 -9.10 -10.52
C GLU A 75 14.65 -9.06 -11.78
N VAL A 76 15.35 -7.96 -12.05
CA VAL A 76 16.25 -7.81 -13.21
C VAL A 76 17.66 -8.24 -12.87
N TRP A 77 18.23 -7.74 -11.77
CA TRP A 77 19.59 -8.07 -11.33
C TRP A 77 19.52 -9.10 -10.19
N LYS A 78 19.80 -10.36 -10.51
CA LYS A 78 19.53 -11.52 -9.63
C LYS A 78 20.60 -11.75 -8.57
N GLU A 79 21.79 -11.20 -8.77
CA GLU A 79 22.87 -11.23 -7.79
C GLU A 79 22.46 -10.47 -6.52
N ASN A 80 22.91 -10.92 -5.34
CA ASN A 80 22.58 -10.31 -4.04
C ASN A 80 21.07 -10.07 -3.86
N PRO A 81 20.23 -11.12 -3.79
CA PRO A 81 18.78 -10.98 -3.74
C PRO A 81 18.33 -10.16 -2.52
N LEU A 82 17.45 -9.18 -2.74
CA LEU A 82 16.86 -8.34 -1.70
C LEU A 82 15.65 -9.03 -1.06
N LEU A 83 14.82 -9.68 -1.86
CA LEU A 83 13.71 -10.49 -1.36
C LEU A 83 14.16 -11.92 -1.05
N PRO A 84 13.57 -12.56 -0.04
CA PRO A 84 13.74 -14.00 0.19
C PRO A 84 13.31 -14.83 -1.03
N GLN A 85 13.77 -16.08 -1.12
CA GLN A 85 13.36 -17.00 -2.20
C GLN A 85 12.01 -17.67 -1.94
N HIS A 86 11.69 -17.95 -0.67
CA HIS A 86 10.46 -18.64 -0.30
C HIS A 86 9.25 -17.70 -0.42
N PRO A 87 8.15 -18.07 -1.12
CA PRO A 87 7.00 -17.19 -1.35
C PRO A 87 6.38 -16.60 -0.07
N TYR A 88 6.33 -17.39 1.01
CA TYR A 88 5.79 -16.90 2.28
C TYR A 88 6.64 -15.77 2.89
N GLU A 89 7.96 -15.91 2.83
CA GLU A 89 8.88 -14.90 3.35
C GLU A 89 8.88 -13.64 2.47
N ARG A 90 8.68 -13.80 1.15
CA ARG A 90 8.44 -12.68 0.21
C ARG A 90 7.17 -11.92 0.56
N ALA A 91 6.07 -12.64 0.77
CA ALA A 91 4.79 -12.06 1.18
C ALA A 91 4.91 -11.31 2.52
N LYS A 92 5.63 -11.91 3.49
CA LYS A 92 5.92 -11.27 4.78
C LYS A 92 6.75 -9.98 4.62
N ALA A 93 7.79 -9.99 3.78
CA ALA A 93 8.60 -8.82 3.49
C ALA A 93 7.78 -7.68 2.84
N ARG A 94 6.90 -8.01 1.89
CA ARG A 94 5.98 -7.04 1.25
C ARG A 94 4.99 -6.45 2.24
N PHE A 95 4.37 -7.29 3.07
CA PHE A 95 3.46 -6.85 4.14
C PHE A 95 4.13 -5.82 5.05
N TRP A 96 5.32 -6.16 5.56
CA TRP A 96 6.04 -5.28 6.47
C TRP A 96 6.53 -4.00 5.80
N ALA A 97 7.01 -4.06 4.56
CA ALA A 97 7.42 -2.84 3.84
C ALA A 97 6.23 -1.90 3.61
N LYS A 98 5.06 -2.45 3.28
CA LYS A 98 3.81 -1.67 3.20
C LYS A 98 3.42 -1.09 4.56
N PHE A 99 3.49 -1.88 5.64
CA PHE A 99 3.23 -1.43 7.00
C PHE A 99 4.17 -0.28 7.43
N VAL A 100 5.46 -0.36 7.08
CA VAL A 100 6.44 0.69 7.34
C VAL A 100 6.04 1.98 6.63
N ASP A 101 5.78 1.93 5.33
CA ASP A 101 5.43 3.12 4.54
C ASP A 101 4.10 3.73 5.04
N GLU A 102 3.08 2.92 5.34
CA GLU A 102 1.72 3.42 5.62
C GLU A 102 1.43 3.69 7.10
N LYS A 103 2.08 3.00 8.03
CA LYS A 103 1.79 3.11 9.47
C LYS A 103 2.93 3.77 10.23
N VAL A 104 4.14 3.27 10.06
CA VAL A 104 5.29 3.75 10.84
C VAL A 104 5.75 5.11 10.35
N LEU A 105 6.02 5.25 9.04
CA LEU A 105 6.46 6.51 8.45
C LEU A 105 5.37 7.58 8.54
N MET A 106 4.15 7.28 8.08
CA MET A 106 3.05 8.26 8.13
C MET A 106 2.67 8.63 9.57
N GLY A 107 2.63 7.66 10.50
CA GLY A 107 2.38 7.94 11.92
C GLY A 107 3.45 8.85 12.53
N SER A 108 4.72 8.59 12.23
CA SER A 108 5.83 9.44 12.67
C SER A 108 5.74 10.85 12.08
N PHE A 109 5.37 10.98 10.81
CA PHE A 109 5.21 12.27 10.17
C PHE A 109 4.03 13.07 10.72
N GLU A 110 2.89 12.43 10.97
CA GLU A 110 1.72 13.08 11.58
C GLU A 110 2.03 13.54 13.02
N ALA A 111 2.72 12.71 13.82
CA ALA A 111 3.19 13.11 15.15
C ALA A 111 4.17 14.30 15.10
N CYS A 112 5.09 14.31 14.12
CA CYS A 112 6.02 15.42 13.90
C CYS A 112 5.31 16.74 13.57
N LYS A 113 4.27 16.67 12.74
CA LYS A 113 3.51 17.84 12.30
C LYS A 113 2.61 18.40 13.42
N ALA A 114 2.02 17.53 14.22
CA ALA A 114 1.01 17.86 15.22
C ALA A 114 1.44 18.91 16.25
N GLN A 115 0.46 19.68 16.74
CA GLN A 115 0.61 20.69 17.80
C GLN A 115 -0.57 20.61 18.78
N GLY A 116 -0.34 21.03 20.03
CA GLY A 116 -1.42 21.18 21.03
C GLY A 116 -2.06 19.86 21.50
N GLU A 117 -3.32 19.96 21.92
CA GLU A 117 -4.10 18.87 22.50
C GLU A 117 -4.41 17.78 21.45
N GLY A 118 -3.61 16.73 21.43
CA GLY A 118 -3.74 15.61 20.47
C GLY A 118 -2.40 15.06 19.99
N LYS A 119 -1.33 15.86 20.09
CA LYS A 119 0.04 15.45 19.72
C LYS A 119 0.48 14.18 20.46
N GLU A 120 0.23 14.09 21.77
CA GLU A 120 0.65 12.94 22.57
C GLU A 120 -0.01 11.63 22.09
N LYS A 121 -1.29 11.64 21.73
CA LYS A 121 -1.98 10.46 21.19
C LYS A 121 -1.39 9.99 19.86
N LEU A 122 -0.93 10.93 19.03
CA LEU A 122 -0.26 10.60 17.77
C LEU A 122 1.14 10.02 18.02
N ILE A 123 1.86 10.54 19.01
CA ILE A 123 3.14 9.98 19.47
C ILE A 123 2.95 8.54 19.97
N GLU A 124 1.96 8.30 20.85
CA GLU A 124 1.63 6.97 21.35
C GLU A 124 1.28 6.00 20.23
N SER A 125 0.47 6.43 19.25
CA SER A 125 0.11 5.61 18.09
C SER A 125 1.30 5.31 17.17
N ALA A 126 2.20 6.27 16.98
CA ALA A 126 3.44 6.06 16.23
C ALA A 126 4.38 5.08 16.96
N GLN A 127 4.49 5.19 18.28
CA GLN A 127 5.25 4.26 19.13
C GLN A 127 4.66 2.84 19.13
N GLU A 128 3.32 2.69 19.14
CA GLU A 128 2.66 1.39 18.99
C GLU A 128 3.05 0.72 17.65
N SER A 129 3.06 1.51 16.57
CA SER A 129 3.45 1.03 15.24
C SER A 129 4.93 0.60 15.20
N LEU A 130 5.83 1.35 15.84
CA LEU A 130 7.24 0.97 16.01
C LEU A 130 7.39 -0.30 16.86
N GLY A 131 6.51 -0.51 17.85
CA GLY A 131 6.52 -1.71 18.70
C GLY A 131 6.27 -3.00 17.93
N PHE A 132 5.49 -2.94 16.85
CA PHE A 132 5.33 -4.07 15.95
C PHE A 132 6.61 -4.36 15.15
N LEU A 133 7.32 -3.33 14.69
CA LEU A 133 8.61 -3.51 14.01
C LEU A 133 9.71 -4.03 14.94
N GLU A 134 9.73 -3.58 16.19
CA GLU A 134 10.66 -4.05 17.22
C GLU A 134 10.58 -5.57 17.39
N LYS A 135 9.35 -6.10 17.47
CA LYS A 135 9.11 -7.55 17.53
C LYS A 135 9.53 -8.28 16.26
N GLU A 136 9.44 -7.64 15.10
CA GLU A 136 9.83 -8.26 13.84
C GLU A 136 11.36 -8.33 13.64
N ILE A 137 12.11 -7.37 14.19
CA ILE A 137 13.60 -7.39 14.14
C ILE A 137 14.22 -8.20 15.28
N GLU A 138 13.46 -8.50 16.34
CA GLU A 138 13.94 -9.24 17.50
C GLU A 138 14.72 -10.51 17.12
N GLY A 139 15.94 -10.65 17.65
CA GLY A 139 16.82 -11.78 17.39
C GLY A 139 17.52 -11.77 16.02
N LYS A 140 17.35 -10.74 15.19
CA LYS A 140 17.98 -10.65 13.86
C LYS A 140 19.00 -9.52 13.79
N LYS A 141 20.00 -9.69 12.93
CA LYS A 141 20.97 -8.63 12.61
C LYS A 141 20.34 -7.58 11.68
N TYR A 142 19.66 -8.05 10.64
CA TYR A 142 18.89 -7.29 9.66
C TYR A 142 17.51 -7.91 9.50
N PHE A 143 16.54 -7.16 8.96
CA PHE A 143 15.23 -7.72 8.63
C PHE A 143 15.33 -8.83 7.58
N GLY A 144 16.31 -8.73 6.66
CA GLY A 144 16.70 -9.77 5.71
C GLY A 144 17.50 -10.94 6.31
N GLY A 145 17.72 -10.98 7.62
CA GLY A 145 18.51 -12.00 8.32
C GLY A 145 19.96 -11.53 8.53
N GLU A 146 20.90 -12.15 7.82
CA GLU A 146 22.34 -11.86 7.95
C GLU A 146 22.84 -10.72 7.05
N SER A 147 22.04 -10.30 6.08
CA SER A 147 22.33 -9.22 5.13
C SER A 147 21.16 -8.25 4.99
N ILE A 148 21.45 -7.02 4.54
CA ILE A 148 20.43 -6.02 4.18
C ILE A 148 19.53 -6.61 3.08
N GLY A 149 18.23 -6.72 3.38
CA GLY A 149 17.21 -7.14 2.44
C GLY A 149 16.22 -6.03 2.08
N TYR A 150 15.17 -6.42 1.36
CA TYR A 150 14.09 -5.52 0.90
C TYR A 150 13.47 -4.70 2.03
N LEU A 151 13.16 -5.35 3.17
CA LEU A 151 12.56 -4.67 4.31
C LEU A 151 13.55 -3.72 5.00
N ASP A 152 14.84 -4.05 5.07
CA ASP A 152 15.86 -3.14 5.60
C ASP A 152 15.93 -1.84 4.79
N LEU A 153 15.82 -1.92 3.46
CA LEU A 153 15.79 -0.73 2.60
C LEU A 153 14.52 0.11 2.80
N ALA A 154 13.38 -0.53 3.08
CA ALA A 154 12.14 0.16 3.41
C ALA A 154 12.20 0.83 4.80
N VAL A 155 12.83 0.21 5.79
CA VAL A 155 12.97 0.74 7.17
C VAL A 155 14.14 1.71 7.32
N GLY A 156 15.11 1.69 6.40
CA GLY A 156 16.37 2.43 6.45
C GLY A 156 16.25 3.95 6.61
N TRP A 157 15.05 4.53 6.44
CA TRP A 157 14.82 5.93 6.75
C TRP A 157 14.87 6.24 8.25
N ILE A 158 14.56 5.28 9.13
CA ILE A 158 14.55 5.47 10.59
C ILE A 158 15.88 6.03 11.11
N PRO A 159 17.05 5.41 10.86
CA PRO A 159 18.31 5.90 11.42
C PRO A 159 18.78 7.26 10.90
N ILE A 160 18.20 7.79 9.82
CA ILE A 160 18.69 8.99 9.12
C ILE A 160 17.69 10.16 9.21
N TRP A 161 16.41 9.92 8.98
CA TRP A 161 15.38 10.96 8.96
C TRP A 161 14.63 11.12 10.28
N LEU A 162 14.50 10.05 11.08
CA LEU A 162 13.63 10.10 12.26
C LEU A 162 14.15 11.09 13.31
N ASP A 163 15.46 11.15 13.54
CA ASP A 163 16.08 12.10 14.47
C ASP A 163 15.72 13.55 14.09
N VAL A 164 15.77 13.89 12.80
CA VAL A 164 15.37 15.22 12.30
C VAL A 164 13.87 15.49 12.56
N MET A 165 13.02 14.49 12.36
CA MET A 165 11.58 14.60 12.66
C MET A 165 11.32 14.75 14.17
N GLU A 166 12.08 14.04 15.02
CA GLU A 166 11.99 14.13 16.48
C GLU A 166 12.38 15.52 16.98
N GLU A 167 13.45 16.12 16.44
CA GLU A 167 13.89 17.47 16.79
C GLU A 167 12.83 18.53 16.40
N ILE A 168 12.41 18.54 15.14
CA ILE A 168 11.44 19.54 14.62
C ILE A 168 10.04 19.34 15.20
N GLY A 169 9.68 18.08 15.42
CA GLY A 169 8.45 17.69 16.04
C GLY A 169 8.44 17.90 17.55
N GLU A 170 9.58 18.23 18.19
CA GLU A 170 9.74 18.27 19.64
C GLU A 170 9.11 17.04 20.29
N MET A 171 9.51 15.86 19.84
CA MET A 171 8.95 14.57 20.25
C MET A 171 10.03 13.50 20.33
N LYS A 172 9.73 12.36 20.95
CA LYS A 172 10.62 11.20 20.96
C LYS A 172 9.84 9.92 20.68
N LEU A 173 10.17 9.25 19.58
CA LEU A 173 9.54 8.01 19.15
C LEU A 173 10.41 6.79 19.48
N ILE A 174 11.73 6.84 19.22
CA ILE A 174 12.63 5.70 19.51
C ILE A 174 13.49 5.99 20.74
N GLN A 175 13.27 5.24 21.81
CA GLN A 175 14.07 5.25 23.03
C GLN A 175 14.80 3.90 23.17
N PRO A 176 16.14 3.87 23.40
CA PRO A 176 16.90 2.61 23.42
C PRO A 176 16.45 1.57 24.45
N ASP A 177 15.82 1.99 25.54
CA ASP A 177 15.24 1.12 26.57
C ASP A 177 13.91 0.49 26.14
N LYS A 178 13.14 1.17 25.27
CA LYS A 178 11.86 0.67 24.74
C LYS A 178 12.00 -0.09 23.42
N PHE A 179 12.96 0.29 22.59
CA PHE A 179 13.20 -0.27 21.26
C PHE A 179 14.67 -0.70 21.07
N PRO A 180 15.21 -1.58 21.94
CA PRO A 180 16.62 -1.96 21.92
C PRO A 180 17.04 -2.64 20.60
N CYS A 181 16.18 -3.46 20.00
CA CYS A 181 16.49 -4.20 18.78
C CYS A 181 16.52 -3.27 17.56
N LEU A 182 15.54 -2.37 17.39
CA LEU A 182 15.56 -1.35 16.35
C LEU A 182 16.73 -0.39 16.52
N TYR A 183 17.09 -0.05 17.75
CA TYR A 183 18.25 0.80 18.03
C TYR A 183 19.57 0.09 17.64
N GLN A 184 19.71 -1.19 17.97
CA GLN A 184 20.88 -1.98 17.58
C GLN A 184 20.94 -2.21 16.06
N TRP A 185 19.81 -2.53 15.42
CA TRP A 185 19.69 -2.63 13.98
C TRP A 185 20.08 -1.32 13.29
N SER A 186 19.61 -0.18 13.78
CA SER A 186 19.96 1.15 13.25
C SER A 186 21.47 1.39 13.26
N LYS A 187 22.15 1.00 14.35
CA LYS A 187 23.61 1.05 14.42
C LYS A 187 24.26 0.15 13.38
N ASN A 188 23.84 -1.11 13.28
CA ASN A 188 24.38 -2.06 12.30
C ASN A 188 24.17 -1.55 10.87
N PHE A 189 22.98 -1.05 10.55
CA PHE A 189 22.61 -0.53 9.24
C PHE A 189 23.50 0.65 8.81
N LEU A 190 23.77 1.59 9.73
CA LEU A 190 24.66 2.72 9.47
C LEU A 190 26.14 2.31 9.44
N THR A 191 26.57 1.36 10.27
CA THR A 191 28.00 1.09 10.49
C THR A 191 28.58 0.07 9.52
N ASP A 192 27.86 -1.03 9.27
CA ASP A 192 28.36 -2.20 8.55
C ASP A 192 28.39 -2.00 7.02
N ASN A 193 27.62 -1.05 6.48
CA ASN A 193 27.49 -0.87 5.04
C ASN A 193 27.95 0.51 4.55
N PRO A 194 29.08 0.61 3.82
CA PRO A 194 29.57 1.88 3.27
C PRO A 194 28.57 2.60 2.36
N VAL A 195 27.75 1.86 1.61
CA VAL A 195 26.75 2.42 0.68
C VAL A 195 25.72 3.26 1.42
N VAL A 196 25.32 2.83 2.63
CA VAL A 196 24.34 3.56 3.45
C VAL A 196 24.88 4.92 3.85
N LYS A 197 26.14 4.99 4.27
CA LYS A 197 26.83 6.23 4.64
C LYS A 197 27.09 7.14 3.44
N GLU A 198 27.50 6.57 2.31
CA GLU A 198 27.79 7.32 1.08
C GLU A 198 26.57 8.11 0.60
N LEU A 199 25.39 7.50 0.67
CA LEU A 199 24.14 8.06 0.14
C LEU A 199 23.29 8.79 1.20
N ALA A 200 23.70 8.78 2.47
CA ALA A 200 22.97 9.49 3.51
C ALA A 200 23.07 11.02 3.30
N PRO A 201 21.95 11.75 3.20
CA PRO A 201 21.99 13.21 3.15
C PRO A 201 22.57 13.79 4.45
N SER A 202 23.17 14.98 4.36
CA SER A 202 23.66 15.66 5.57
C SER A 202 22.50 16.01 6.48
N ARG A 203 22.72 15.90 7.80
CA ARG A 203 21.74 16.28 8.81
C ARG A 203 21.24 17.72 8.62
N GLU A 204 22.16 18.64 8.34
CA GLU A 204 21.84 20.06 8.10
C GLU A 204 20.86 20.22 6.93
N SER A 205 21.10 19.53 5.81
CA SER A 205 20.22 19.58 4.64
C SER A 205 18.82 19.04 4.94
N LEU A 206 18.73 17.99 5.76
CA LEU A 206 17.46 17.44 6.20
C LEU A 206 16.72 18.39 7.15
N LEU A 207 17.40 18.98 8.12
CA LEU A 207 16.82 19.95 9.06
C LEU A 207 16.22 21.13 8.31
N GLU A 208 16.98 21.75 7.39
CA GLU A 208 16.48 22.86 6.56
C GLU A 208 15.22 22.48 5.77
N TYR A 209 15.22 21.29 5.16
CA TYR A 209 14.08 20.82 4.37
C TYR A 209 12.85 20.52 5.22
N PHE A 210 13.01 19.81 6.33
CA PHE A 210 11.88 19.46 7.20
C PHE A 210 11.35 20.69 7.94
N HIS A 211 12.19 21.63 8.38
CA HIS A 211 11.72 22.87 9.01
C HIS A 211 10.79 23.63 8.08
N ALA A 212 11.22 23.84 6.83
CA ALA A 212 10.42 24.53 5.83
C ALA A 212 9.12 23.77 5.51
N SER A 213 9.21 22.45 5.33
CA SER A 213 8.05 21.61 5.01
C SER A 213 7.01 21.58 6.12
N ILE A 214 7.43 21.36 7.36
CA ILE A 214 6.54 21.30 8.53
C ILE A 214 5.94 22.67 8.84
N ALA A 215 6.73 23.74 8.76
CA ALA A 215 6.20 25.10 8.94
C ALA A 215 5.12 25.43 7.90
N TYR A 216 5.36 25.07 6.63
CA TYR A 216 4.36 25.23 5.57
C TYR A 216 3.08 24.42 5.84
N LEU A 217 3.21 23.14 6.19
CA LEU A 217 2.05 22.30 6.49
C LEU A 217 1.23 22.81 7.68
N ARG A 218 1.88 23.21 8.77
CA ARG A 218 1.22 23.84 9.93
C ARG A 218 0.48 25.12 9.53
N SER A 219 1.05 25.93 8.63
CA SER A 219 0.39 27.14 8.11
C SER A 219 -0.89 26.83 7.31
N LEU A 220 -0.91 25.73 6.54
CA LEU A 220 -2.09 25.31 5.79
C LEU A 220 -3.21 24.82 6.73
N GLU A 221 -2.87 24.09 7.79
CA GLU A 221 -3.83 23.62 8.79
C GLU A 221 -4.44 24.80 9.58
N ALA A 222 -3.62 25.78 9.97
CA ALA A 222 -4.11 27.01 10.60
C ALA A 222 -5.12 27.74 9.70
N ASN A 223 -4.81 27.88 8.40
CA ASN A 223 -5.70 28.52 7.43
C ASN A 223 -7.01 27.75 7.19
N LYS A 224 -6.98 26.41 7.23
CA LYS A 224 -8.20 25.58 7.14
C LYS A 224 -9.10 25.72 8.36
N SER A 225 -8.51 25.83 9.56
CA SER A 225 -9.26 26.03 10.80
C SER A 225 -10.02 27.37 10.82
N LEU A 226 -9.46 28.41 10.17
CA LEU A 226 -10.10 29.73 10.00
C LEU A 226 -11.17 29.76 8.90
N ALA A 227 -11.13 28.82 7.94
CA ALA A 227 -12.05 28.74 6.80
C ALA A 227 -13.20 27.72 7.01
N GLY A 228 -13.38 27.20 8.23
CA GLY A 228 -14.51 26.32 8.58
C GLY A 228 -14.48 24.91 7.96
N GLY A 229 -13.37 24.48 7.35
CA GLY A 229 -13.26 23.17 6.71
C GLY A 229 -12.15 22.32 7.30
N GLN A 230 -12.47 21.39 8.21
CA GLN A 230 -11.54 20.38 8.69
C GLN A 230 -11.88 19.00 8.11
N ALA A 231 -10.98 18.47 7.28
CA ALA A 231 -10.94 17.04 6.98
C ALA A 231 -9.92 16.39 7.91
N SER A 232 -10.38 15.78 8.99
CA SER A 232 -9.60 14.84 9.81
C SER A 232 -10.06 13.41 9.51
N LEU A 233 -9.32 12.74 8.61
CA LEU A 233 -9.37 11.30 8.42
C LEU A 233 -8.17 10.73 9.17
N LEU A 234 -8.44 10.08 10.31
CA LEU A 234 -7.72 8.94 10.89
C LEU A 234 -8.37 8.67 12.26
N CYS A 235 -9.40 7.84 12.28
CA CYS A 235 -9.89 7.24 13.51
C CYS A 235 -9.29 5.84 13.59
N GLY A 236 -8.15 5.72 14.28
CA GLY A 236 -7.68 4.45 14.81
C GLY A 236 -8.40 4.19 16.13
N PHE A 237 -9.01 3.02 16.28
CA PHE A 237 -9.41 2.49 17.57
C PHE A 237 -8.67 1.18 17.81
N SER A 238 -7.82 1.18 18.84
CA SER A 238 -7.26 -0.03 19.44
C SER A 238 -8.07 -0.32 20.71
N LEU A 239 -8.62 -1.53 20.84
CA LEU A 239 -9.21 -2.05 22.08
C LEU A 239 -8.25 -3.09 22.69
N PRO A 240 -8.15 -3.19 24.03
CA PRO A 240 -7.31 -4.17 24.71
C PRO A 240 -7.93 -5.57 24.64
N ILE A 241 -7.10 -6.59 24.44
CA ILE A 241 -7.52 -8.01 24.39
C ILE A 241 -6.81 -8.79 25.51
N ASN A 242 -7.60 -9.50 26.32
CA ASN A 242 -7.15 -10.64 27.11
C ASN A 242 -7.20 -11.90 26.24
N LEU A 243 -6.09 -12.65 26.21
CA LEU A 243 -5.94 -13.90 25.47
C LEU A 243 -6.19 -15.09 26.41
N GLU A 244 -7.17 -15.94 26.09
CA GLU A 244 -7.20 -17.33 26.54
C GLU A 244 -6.97 -18.26 25.35
N VAL A 245 -6.09 -19.24 25.55
CA VAL A 245 -5.64 -20.21 24.56
C VAL A 245 -6.52 -21.45 24.66
N ASN A 246 -7.17 -21.84 23.56
CA ASN A 246 -7.66 -23.20 23.40
C ASN A 246 -7.11 -23.80 22.11
N SER A 247 -6.52 -24.99 22.25
CA SER A 247 -5.88 -25.79 21.22
C SER A 247 -6.90 -26.65 20.48
N TYR A 248 -6.83 -26.67 19.15
CA TYR A 248 -7.44 -27.71 18.33
C TYR A 248 -6.38 -28.38 17.46
N THR A 249 -6.49 -29.70 17.34
CA THR A 249 -5.58 -30.60 16.63
C THR A 249 -6.15 -31.11 15.31
N ARG A 250 -5.30 -31.07 14.27
CA ARG A 250 -5.12 -31.97 13.10
C ARG A 250 -6.25 -32.15 12.05
N ASN A 251 -5.91 -31.88 10.78
CA ASN A 251 -5.51 -32.92 9.82
C ASN A 251 -4.76 -32.36 8.58
N ASN A 252 -3.68 -33.04 8.19
CA ASN A 252 -2.78 -32.70 7.08
C ASN A 252 -3.35 -33.14 5.71
N MET A 253 -3.82 -32.18 4.92
CA MET A 253 -3.60 -32.00 3.47
C MET A 253 -3.79 -30.50 3.23
N GLU A 254 -2.77 -29.81 2.67
CA GLU A 254 -2.69 -28.35 2.43
C GLU A 254 -3.83 -27.54 3.07
N GLU A 255 -3.75 -27.27 4.38
CA GLU A 255 -4.80 -26.55 5.10
C GLU A 255 -4.78 -25.07 4.66
N LEU A 256 -5.55 -24.80 3.61
CA LEU A 256 -5.76 -23.47 3.04
C LEU A 256 -7.07 -22.92 3.59
N LYS A 257 -6.99 -21.79 4.30
CA LYS A 257 -8.16 -21.09 4.84
C LYS A 257 -8.16 -19.65 4.39
N LEU A 258 -9.32 -19.11 4.07
CA LEU A 258 -9.51 -17.69 3.82
C LEU A 258 -10.46 -17.11 4.86
N ILE A 259 -9.94 -16.29 5.77
CA ILE A 259 -10.76 -15.49 6.68
C ILE A 259 -11.19 -14.25 5.92
N GLY A 260 -12.49 -14.12 5.66
CA GLY A 260 -13.01 -13.11 4.74
C GLY A 260 -14.47 -12.75 5.02
N SER A 261 -14.95 -11.71 4.34
CA SER A 261 -16.40 -11.44 4.27
C SER A 261 -16.84 -11.31 2.83
N LYS A 262 -17.98 -11.93 2.48
CA LYS A 262 -18.54 -11.87 1.12
C LYS A 262 -18.91 -10.46 0.67
N LYS A 263 -19.00 -9.51 1.62
CA LYS A 263 -19.27 -8.10 1.37
C LYS A 263 -18.01 -7.29 1.04
N SER A 264 -16.83 -7.89 1.20
CA SER A 264 -15.54 -7.23 1.04
C SER A 264 -14.95 -7.48 -0.35
N LEU A 265 -14.86 -6.41 -1.16
CA LEU A 265 -14.19 -6.43 -2.47
C LEU A 265 -12.75 -6.98 -2.39
N PHE A 266 -12.07 -6.76 -1.26
CA PHE A 266 -10.71 -7.24 -1.04
C PHE A 266 -10.65 -8.76 -0.84
N CYS A 267 -11.70 -9.37 -0.28
CA CYS A 267 -11.80 -10.82 -0.13
C CYS A 267 -12.17 -11.45 -1.48
N THR A 268 -13.15 -10.88 -2.18
CA THR A 268 -13.62 -11.39 -3.47
C THR A 268 -12.48 -11.49 -4.50
N ARG A 269 -11.55 -10.53 -4.55
CA ARG A 269 -10.39 -10.64 -5.46
C ARG A 269 -9.46 -11.82 -5.14
N VAL A 270 -9.32 -12.19 -3.87
CA VAL A 270 -8.55 -13.36 -3.44
C VAL A 270 -9.29 -14.65 -3.80
N GLU A 271 -10.61 -14.69 -3.60
CA GLU A 271 -11.44 -15.82 -3.99
C GLU A 271 -11.40 -16.06 -5.51
N TRP A 272 -11.50 -15.01 -6.33
CA TRP A 272 -11.32 -15.11 -7.77
C TRP A 272 -9.96 -15.70 -8.12
N ALA A 273 -8.87 -15.24 -7.50
CA ALA A 273 -7.53 -15.77 -7.75
C ALA A 273 -7.44 -17.27 -7.43
N LEU A 274 -7.91 -17.70 -6.25
CA LEU A 274 -7.88 -19.11 -5.85
C LEU A 274 -8.68 -19.98 -6.82
N LYS A 275 -9.89 -19.55 -7.21
CA LYS A 275 -10.74 -20.27 -8.15
C LYS A 275 -10.17 -20.31 -9.57
N LEU A 276 -9.61 -19.22 -10.08
CA LEU A 276 -8.92 -19.20 -11.38
C LEU A 276 -7.68 -20.11 -11.42
N LYS A 277 -7.07 -20.33 -10.25
CA LYS A 277 -5.95 -21.25 -10.07
C LYS A 277 -6.38 -22.70 -9.78
N GLY A 278 -7.68 -22.96 -9.63
CA GLY A 278 -8.20 -24.28 -9.25
C GLY A 278 -7.78 -24.72 -7.84
N VAL A 279 -7.53 -23.76 -6.95
CA VAL A 279 -7.09 -24.01 -5.57
C VAL A 279 -8.31 -24.08 -4.67
N GLU A 280 -8.49 -25.24 -4.03
CA GLU A 280 -9.53 -25.44 -3.02
C GLU A 280 -9.12 -24.86 -1.68
N TYR A 281 -10.07 -24.25 -0.97
CA TYR A 281 -9.83 -23.60 0.32
C TYR A 281 -11.08 -23.66 1.21
N GLU A 282 -10.88 -23.63 2.52
CA GLU A 282 -11.96 -23.42 3.49
C GLU A 282 -12.19 -21.91 3.65
N TYR A 283 -13.42 -21.46 3.47
CA TYR A 283 -13.79 -20.06 3.70
C TYR A 283 -14.36 -19.87 5.11
N LEU A 284 -13.74 -18.99 5.89
CA LEU A 284 -14.17 -18.61 7.23
C LEU A 284 -14.83 -17.24 7.17
N GLU A 285 -16.15 -17.20 7.19
CA GLU A 285 -16.91 -15.93 7.17
C GLU A 285 -16.64 -15.12 8.45
N GLU A 286 -16.31 -13.86 8.26
CA GLU A 286 -15.91 -12.91 9.30
C GLU A 286 -16.90 -11.75 9.36
N ASP A 287 -17.28 -11.36 10.57
CA ASP A 287 -18.12 -10.18 10.79
C ASP A 287 -17.26 -8.89 10.72
N LEU A 288 -17.62 -8.01 9.78
CA LEU A 288 -16.90 -6.76 9.56
C LEU A 288 -17.09 -5.70 10.67
N ARG A 289 -18.05 -5.87 11.58
CA ARG A 289 -18.29 -5.00 12.73
C ARG A 289 -17.79 -5.62 14.02
N ASN A 290 -18.04 -6.91 14.24
CA ASN A 290 -17.65 -7.63 15.45
C ASN A 290 -16.54 -8.64 15.18
N LYS A 291 -15.29 -8.23 15.36
CA LYS A 291 -14.11 -9.00 14.95
C LYS A 291 -13.94 -10.28 15.76
N SER A 292 -13.82 -11.41 15.08
CA SER A 292 -13.66 -12.72 15.70
C SER A 292 -12.30 -12.87 16.39
N PRO A 293 -12.20 -13.71 17.44
CA PRO A 293 -10.91 -14.07 18.02
C PRO A 293 -9.94 -14.69 17.02
N ILE A 294 -10.44 -15.37 15.98
CA ILE A 294 -9.62 -15.99 14.93
C ILE A 294 -8.93 -14.92 14.08
N LEU A 295 -9.68 -13.92 13.61
CA LEU A 295 -9.09 -12.79 12.88
C LEU A 295 -8.05 -12.06 13.74
N LEU A 296 -8.37 -11.79 15.01
CA LEU A 296 -7.48 -11.09 15.93
C LEU A 296 -6.22 -11.90 16.26
N LYS A 297 -6.30 -13.24 16.23
CA LYS A 297 -5.13 -14.13 16.36
C LYS A 297 -4.21 -14.05 15.14
N TYR A 298 -4.76 -14.12 13.92
CA TYR A 298 -3.95 -14.25 12.70
C TYR A 298 -3.60 -12.92 12.04
N ASN A 299 -4.31 -11.83 12.34
CA ASN A 299 -3.97 -10.48 11.93
C ASN A 299 -4.15 -9.48 13.10
N PRO A 300 -3.36 -9.63 14.18
CA PRO A 300 -3.49 -8.78 15.38
C PRO A 300 -3.14 -7.31 15.12
N ILE A 301 -2.33 -7.05 14.09
CA ILE A 301 -1.81 -5.72 13.75
C ILE A 301 -2.87 -4.90 13.03
N LEU A 302 -3.36 -5.37 11.87
CA LEU A 302 -4.30 -4.61 11.06
C LEU A 302 -5.75 -4.93 11.39
N LYS A 303 -6.05 -6.12 11.94
CA LYS A 303 -7.41 -6.56 12.32
C LYS A 303 -8.39 -6.47 11.14
N LYS A 304 -7.88 -6.72 9.93
CA LYS A 304 -8.59 -6.59 8.65
C LYS A 304 -8.60 -7.91 7.89
N VAL A 305 -9.64 -8.10 7.09
CA VAL A 305 -9.75 -9.16 6.09
C VAL A 305 -9.36 -8.63 4.69
N PRO A 306 -8.93 -9.50 3.77
CA PRO A 306 -8.73 -10.95 3.96
C PRO A 306 -7.45 -11.32 4.72
N VAL A 307 -7.48 -12.50 5.32
CA VAL A 307 -6.29 -13.20 5.82
C VAL A 307 -6.30 -14.61 5.25
N PHE A 308 -5.30 -14.92 4.42
CA PHE A 308 -5.10 -16.24 3.86
C PHE A 308 -4.14 -17.04 4.73
N LEU A 309 -4.54 -18.23 5.18
CA LEU A 309 -3.72 -19.14 5.95
C LEU A 309 -3.28 -20.27 5.03
N HIS A 310 -1.96 -20.48 4.94
CA HIS A 310 -1.40 -21.67 4.30
C HIS A 310 -0.58 -22.42 5.37
N LEU A 311 -1.08 -23.57 5.83
CA LEU A 311 -0.50 -24.34 6.94
C LEU A 311 -0.36 -23.48 8.22
N ASP A 312 -1.44 -22.82 8.63
CA ASP A 312 -1.51 -21.90 9.79
C ASP A 312 -0.57 -20.67 9.71
N LYS A 313 0.09 -20.45 8.57
CA LYS A 313 0.92 -19.26 8.36
C LYS A 313 0.08 -18.16 7.72
N PRO A 314 -0.16 -17.03 8.41
CA PRO A 314 -1.03 -15.98 7.91
C PRO A 314 -0.33 -15.09 6.89
N ILE A 315 -1.07 -14.74 5.85
CA ILE A 315 -0.72 -13.76 4.83
C ILE A 315 -1.88 -12.76 4.76
N ALA A 316 -1.59 -11.49 4.99
CA ALA A 316 -2.55 -10.41 4.99
C ALA A 316 -2.25 -9.43 3.84
N GLU A 317 -3.18 -8.51 3.59
CA GLU A 317 -3.20 -7.58 2.44
C GLU A 317 -3.47 -8.29 1.12
N SER A 318 -4.64 -8.03 0.52
CA SER A 318 -5.09 -8.85 -0.60
C SER A 318 -4.22 -8.78 -1.86
N LEU A 319 -3.56 -7.65 -2.17
CA LEU A 319 -2.56 -7.61 -3.25
C LEU A 319 -1.35 -8.51 -2.96
N VAL A 320 -0.90 -8.55 -1.70
CA VAL A 320 0.21 -9.44 -1.27
C VAL A 320 -0.23 -10.91 -1.33
N ILE A 321 -1.47 -11.20 -0.95
CA ILE A 321 -2.07 -12.54 -1.07
C ILE A 321 -2.15 -12.96 -2.55
N LEU A 322 -2.55 -12.07 -3.46
CA LEU A 322 -2.57 -12.35 -4.90
C LEU A 322 -1.17 -12.73 -5.43
N GLU A 323 -0.13 -11.97 -5.07
CA GLU A 323 1.24 -12.31 -5.47
C GLU A 323 1.71 -13.63 -4.85
N TYR A 324 1.35 -13.91 -3.60
CA TYR A 324 1.66 -15.18 -2.96
C TYR A 324 1.01 -16.36 -3.69
N ILE A 325 -0.29 -16.24 -4.01
CA ILE A 325 -1.02 -17.26 -4.77
C ILE A 325 -0.33 -17.51 -6.12
N ASP A 326 0.04 -16.45 -6.83
CA ASP A 326 0.68 -16.56 -8.14
C ASP A 326 2.10 -17.18 -8.09
N GLU A 327 2.83 -16.93 -7.00
CA GLU A 327 4.17 -17.49 -6.77
C GLU A 327 4.14 -18.97 -6.35
N VAL A 328 3.10 -19.40 -5.62
CA VAL A 328 2.92 -20.79 -5.16
C VAL A 328 2.31 -21.67 -6.25
N TRP A 329 1.18 -21.24 -6.84
CA TRP A 329 0.48 -21.98 -7.89
C TRP A 329 0.79 -21.36 -9.24
N LYS A 330 1.82 -21.88 -9.91
CA LYS A 330 2.41 -21.29 -11.14
C LYS A 330 1.58 -21.49 -12.40
N GLU A 331 0.61 -22.41 -12.39
CA GLU A 331 -0.31 -22.61 -13.50
C GLU A 331 -1.23 -21.39 -13.65
N ASN A 332 -1.61 -21.02 -14.89
CA ASN A 332 -2.44 -19.84 -15.19
C ASN A 332 -1.92 -18.56 -14.51
N PRO A 333 -0.73 -18.04 -14.88
CA PRO A 333 -0.10 -16.91 -14.19
C PRO A 333 -0.99 -15.65 -14.21
N LEU A 334 -1.15 -15.01 -13.06
CA LEU A 334 -1.88 -13.75 -12.89
C LEU A 334 -0.99 -12.56 -13.24
N LEU A 335 0.29 -12.60 -12.85
CA LEU A 335 1.26 -11.58 -13.22
C LEU A 335 1.92 -11.92 -14.57
N PRO A 336 2.27 -10.90 -15.37
CA PRO A 336 3.12 -11.09 -16.54
C PRO A 336 4.49 -11.70 -16.16
N GLN A 337 5.15 -12.39 -17.09
CA GLN A 337 6.49 -12.95 -16.83
C GLN A 337 7.61 -11.91 -16.90
N HIS A 338 7.45 -10.88 -17.73
CA HIS A 338 8.48 -9.86 -17.92
C HIS A 338 8.51 -8.88 -16.74
N PRO A 339 9.66 -8.62 -16.08
CA PRO A 339 9.75 -7.79 -14.87
C PRO A 339 9.13 -6.40 -15.01
N TYR A 340 9.29 -5.77 -16.18
CA TYR A 340 8.72 -4.43 -16.41
C TYR A 340 7.19 -4.46 -16.43
N GLU A 341 6.58 -5.48 -17.03
CA GLU A 341 5.13 -5.61 -17.09
C GLU A 341 4.57 -5.98 -15.69
N ARG A 342 5.31 -6.74 -14.88
CA ARG A 342 4.99 -6.96 -13.46
C ARG A 342 5.02 -5.66 -12.67
N ALA A 343 6.05 -4.85 -12.84
CA ALA A 343 6.16 -3.55 -12.20
C ALA A 343 5.00 -2.63 -12.58
N LYS A 344 4.61 -2.60 -13.87
CA LYS A 344 3.41 -1.89 -14.34
C LYS A 344 2.13 -2.41 -13.66
N ALA A 345 1.93 -3.73 -13.60
CA ALA A 345 0.76 -4.34 -12.97
C ALA A 345 0.66 -3.96 -11.48
N ARG A 346 1.78 -3.99 -10.74
CA ARG A 346 1.84 -3.56 -9.33
C ARG A 346 1.53 -2.08 -9.15
N PHE A 347 2.14 -1.22 -9.98
CA PHE A 347 1.88 0.21 -9.97
C PHE A 347 0.39 0.51 -10.15
N TRP A 348 -0.23 -0.08 -11.17
CA TRP A 348 -1.64 0.15 -11.47
C TRP A 348 -2.57 -0.44 -10.41
N ALA A 349 -2.27 -1.61 -9.85
CA ALA A 349 -3.07 -2.17 -8.77
C ALA A 349 -3.03 -1.28 -7.52
N LYS A 350 -1.85 -0.72 -7.17
CA LYS A 350 -1.72 0.27 -6.11
C LYS A 350 -2.49 1.56 -6.44
N PHE A 351 -2.39 2.05 -7.67
CA PHE A 351 -3.15 3.22 -8.14
C PHE A 351 -4.66 3.00 -8.04
N VAL A 352 -5.15 1.82 -8.39
CA VAL A 352 -6.58 1.46 -8.28
C VAL A 352 -7.02 1.47 -6.82
N ASP A 353 -6.29 0.79 -5.92
CA ASP A 353 -6.64 0.75 -4.50
C ASP A 353 -6.59 2.16 -3.87
N GLU A 354 -5.58 2.98 -4.18
CA GLU A 354 -5.33 4.27 -3.48
C GLU A 354 -5.98 5.50 -4.11
N LYS A 355 -6.26 5.47 -5.43
CA LYS A 355 -6.78 6.64 -6.16
C LYS A 355 -8.17 6.39 -6.68
N VAL A 356 -8.37 5.30 -7.42
CA VAL A 356 -9.66 5.02 -8.05
C VAL A 356 -10.70 4.62 -7.00
N LEU A 357 -10.39 3.61 -6.17
CA LEU A 357 -11.31 3.11 -5.15
C LEU A 357 -11.55 4.15 -4.05
N MET A 358 -10.48 4.70 -3.47
CA MET A 358 -10.62 5.71 -2.41
C MET A 358 -11.31 6.98 -2.91
N GLY A 359 -10.96 7.48 -4.10
CA GLY A 359 -11.63 8.66 -4.68
C GLY A 359 -13.12 8.41 -4.95
N SER A 360 -13.48 7.23 -5.45
CA SER A 360 -14.88 6.84 -5.65
C SER A 360 -15.63 6.76 -4.32
N PHE A 361 -15.01 6.20 -3.28
CA PHE A 361 -15.60 6.12 -1.95
C PHE A 361 -15.76 7.50 -1.29
N GLU A 362 -14.78 8.39 -1.43
CA GLU A 362 -14.85 9.77 -0.93
C GLU A 362 -15.98 10.55 -1.63
N ALA A 363 -16.10 10.43 -2.96
CA ALA A 363 -17.20 11.03 -3.71
C ALA A 363 -18.57 10.49 -3.29
N CYS A 364 -18.68 9.18 -3.04
CA CYS A 364 -19.90 8.53 -2.55
C CYS A 364 -20.32 9.06 -1.17
N LYS A 365 -19.36 9.21 -0.26
CA LYS A 365 -19.62 9.68 1.11
C LYS A 365 -20.04 11.16 1.12
N ALA A 366 -19.42 11.99 0.28
CA ALA A 366 -19.53 13.44 0.32
C ALA A 366 -20.96 13.99 0.16
N GLN A 367 -21.22 15.12 0.82
CA GLN A 367 -22.48 15.86 0.77
C GLN A 367 -22.21 17.36 0.58
N GLY A 368 -23.16 18.08 -0.03
CA GLY A 368 -23.11 19.54 -0.14
C GLY A 368 -21.96 20.09 -1.01
N GLU A 369 -21.46 21.28 -0.62
CA GLU A 369 -20.42 21.99 -1.36
C GLU A 369 -19.10 21.21 -1.35
N GLY A 370 -18.57 20.90 -2.53
CA GLY A 370 -17.32 20.15 -2.70
C GLY A 370 -17.49 18.72 -3.22
N LYS A 371 -18.71 18.14 -3.16
CA LYS A 371 -19.01 16.82 -3.73
C LYS A 371 -18.62 16.73 -5.22
N GLU A 372 -18.98 17.74 -6.01
CA GLU A 372 -18.68 17.76 -7.44
C GLU A 372 -17.17 17.70 -7.74
N LYS A 373 -16.33 18.39 -6.94
CA LYS A 373 -14.87 18.34 -7.11
C LYS A 373 -14.30 16.93 -6.83
N LEU A 374 -14.89 16.21 -5.87
CA LEU A 374 -14.50 14.83 -5.57
C LEU A 374 -14.94 13.89 -6.70
N ILE A 375 -16.12 14.10 -7.28
CA ILE A 375 -16.60 13.38 -8.47
C ILE A 375 -15.65 13.60 -9.65
N GLU A 376 -15.30 14.86 -9.95
CA GLU A 376 -14.34 15.22 -11.01
C GLU A 376 -12.98 14.55 -10.79
N SER A 377 -12.47 14.55 -9.55
CA SER A 377 -11.19 13.91 -9.22
C SER A 377 -11.23 12.38 -9.34
N ALA A 378 -12.35 11.76 -8.95
CA ALA A 378 -12.57 10.32 -9.14
C ALA A 378 -12.65 9.96 -10.63
N GLN A 379 -13.34 10.77 -11.44
CA GLN A 379 -13.41 10.61 -12.90
C GLN A 379 -12.05 10.81 -13.58
N GLU A 380 -11.23 11.77 -13.13
CA GLU A 380 -9.85 11.93 -13.62
C GLU A 380 -9.03 10.66 -13.37
N SER A 381 -9.15 10.07 -12.17
CA SER A 381 -8.47 8.83 -11.81
C SER A 381 -8.91 7.65 -12.69
N LEU A 382 -10.22 7.52 -12.95
CA LEU A 382 -10.77 6.55 -13.90
C LEU A 382 -10.27 6.80 -15.33
N GLY A 383 -10.05 8.05 -15.72
CA GLY A 383 -9.55 8.41 -17.06
C GLY A 383 -8.13 7.93 -17.32
N PHE A 384 -7.30 7.81 -16.28
CA PHE A 384 -5.99 7.17 -16.40
C PHE A 384 -6.13 5.65 -16.63
N LEU A 385 -7.07 5.01 -15.94
CA LEU A 385 -7.32 3.58 -16.08
C LEU A 385 -7.94 3.21 -17.43
N GLU A 386 -8.84 4.06 -17.95
CA GLU A 386 -9.42 3.98 -19.31
C GLU A 386 -8.33 3.91 -20.38
N LYS A 387 -7.32 4.78 -20.28
CA LYS A 387 -6.17 4.76 -21.20
C LYS A 387 -5.31 3.51 -21.08
N GLU A 388 -5.21 2.92 -19.89
CA GLU A 388 -4.42 1.69 -19.71
C GLU A 388 -5.13 0.44 -20.27
N ILE A 389 -6.47 0.39 -20.27
CA ILE A 389 -7.23 -0.72 -20.86
C ILE A 389 -7.45 -0.57 -22.37
N GLU A 390 -7.24 0.63 -22.93
CA GLU A 390 -7.44 0.91 -24.36
C GLU A 390 -6.78 -0.15 -25.26
N GLY A 391 -7.57 -0.72 -26.17
CA GLY A 391 -7.14 -1.75 -27.12
C GLY A 391 -6.94 -3.15 -26.54
N LYS A 392 -7.28 -3.39 -25.26
CA LYS A 392 -7.15 -4.71 -24.61
C LYS A 392 -8.51 -5.29 -24.23
N LYS A 393 -8.60 -6.62 -24.22
CA LYS A 393 -9.77 -7.33 -23.69
C LYS A 393 -9.81 -7.31 -22.16
N TYR A 394 -8.66 -7.58 -21.55
CA TYR A 394 -8.38 -7.53 -20.11
C TYR A 394 -7.11 -6.73 -19.86
N PHE A 395 -6.89 -6.24 -18.64
CA PHE A 395 -5.63 -5.62 -18.27
C PHE A 395 -4.45 -6.59 -18.39
N GLY A 396 -4.70 -7.89 -18.16
CA GLY A 396 -3.79 -9.00 -18.42
C GLY A 396 -3.60 -9.36 -19.90
N GLY A 397 -4.25 -8.66 -20.83
CA GLY A 397 -4.23 -8.94 -22.26
C GLY A 397 -5.44 -9.78 -22.69
N GLU A 398 -5.21 -11.05 -23.02
CA GLU A 398 -6.26 -11.97 -23.50
C GLU A 398 -6.99 -12.73 -22.37
N SER A 399 -6.44 -12.71 -21.16
CA SER A 399 -7.00 -13.37 -19.97
C SER A 399 -7.02 -12.44 -18.76
N ILE A 400 -7.89 -12.72 -17.80
CA ILE A 400 -7.94 -12.05 -16.50
C ILE A 400 -6.58 -12.22 -15.81
N GLY A 401 -5.92 -11.10 -15.50
CA GLY A 401 -4.65 -11.07 -14.76
C GLY A 401 -4.77 -10.37 -13.41
N TYR A 402 -3.63 -10.16 -12.77
CA TYR A 402 -3.50 -9.52 -11.46
C TYR A 402 -4.21 -8.15 -11.37
N LEU A 403 -4.04 -7.31 -12.39
CA LEU A 403 -4.68 -5.99 -12.42
C LEU A 403 -6.19 -6.08 -12.63
N ASP A 404 -6.68 -7.03 -13.43
CA ASP A 404 -8.13 -7.27 -13.57
C ASP A 404 -8.78 -7.62 -12.23
N LEU A 405 -8.12 -8.46 -11.42
CA LEU A 405 -8.60 -8.80 -10.08
C LEU A 405 -8.61 -7.59 -9.13
N ALA A 406 -7.65 -6.68 -9.27
CA ALA A 406 -7.62 -5.44 -8.50
C ALA A 406 -8.70 -4.44 -8.95
N VAL A 407 -9.02 -4.39 -10.25
CA VAL A 407 -10.04 -3.49 -10.83
C VAL A 407 -11.46 -4.08 -10.73
N GLY A 408 -11.59 -5.40 -10.58
CA GLY A 408 -12.85 -6.17 -10.62
C GLY A 408 -13.94 -5.70 -9.66
N TRP A 409 -13.64 -4.85 -8.68
CA TRP A 409 -14.67 -4.20 -7.86
C TRP A 409 -15.53 -3.20 -8.65
N ILE A 410 -15.01 -2.58 -9.71
CA ILE A 410 -15.74 -1.58 -10.52
C ILE A 410 -17.08 -2.12 -11.02
N PRO A 411 -17.15 -3.25 -11.75
CA PRO A 411 -18.41 -3.75 -12.30
C PRO A 411 -19.45 -4.18 -11.25
N ILE A 412 -19.07 -4.37 -9.98
CA ILE A 412 -19.92 -5.00 -8.96
C ILE A 412 -20.29 -4.05 -7.81
N TRP A 413 -19.36 -3.19 -7.37
CA TRP A 413 -19.58 -2.27 -6.24
C TRP A 413 -19.83 -0.83 -6.66
N LEU A 414 -19.36 -0.41 -7.84
CA LEU A 414 -19.43 0.99 -8.22
C LEU A 414 -20.88 1.44 -8.44
N ASP A 415 -21.75 0.59 -8.98
CA ASP A 415 -23.16 0.92 -9.20
C ASP A 415 -23.89 1.20 -7.87
N VAL A 416 -23.59 0.42 -6.82
CA VAL A 416 -24.08 0.60 -5.46
C VAL A 416 -23.55 1.92 -4.87
N MET A 417 -22.26 2.22 -5.07
CA MET A 417 -21.68 3.50 -4.64
C MET A 417 -22.29 4.69 -5.37
N GLU A 418 -22.57 4.58 -6.67
CA GLU A 418 -23.20 5.61 -7.49
C GLU A 418 -24.65 5.89 -7.04
N GLU A 419 -25.42 4.83 -6.72
CA GLU A 419 -26.79 4.96 -6.21
C GLU A 419 -26.81 5.66 -4.84
N ILE A 420 -26.04 5.17 -3.88
CA ILE A 420 -26.01 5.72 -2.51
C ILE A 420 -25.39 7.11 -2.46
N GLY A 421 -24.38 7.32 -3.30
CA GLY A 421 -23.70 8.58 -3.46
C GLY A 421 -24.49 9.58 -4.29
N GLU A 422 -25.60 9.21 -4.92
CA GLU A 422 -26.35 10.04 -5.88
C GLU A 422 -25.40 10.73 -6.86
N MET A 423 -24.57 9.93 -7.54
CA MET A 423 -23.51 10.40 -8.43
C MET A 423 -23.32 9.44 -9.60
N LYS A 424 -22.57 9.88 -10.63
CA LYS A 424 -22.20 9.02 -11.75
C LYS A 424 -20.73 9.21 -12.10
N LEU A 425 -19.95 8.13 -12.00
CA LEU A 425 -18.52 8.10 -12.26
C LEU A 425 -18.21 7.48 -13.63
N ILE A 426 -18.83 6.36 -14.00
CA ILE A 426 -18.59 5.71 -15.31
C ILE A 426 -19.78 5.93 -16.24
N GLN A 427 -19.55 6.68 -17.33
CA GLN A 427 -20.50 6.88 -18.43
C GLN A 427 -19.95 6.22 -19.69
N PRO A 428 -20.71 5.38 -20.44
CA PRO A 428 -20.20 4.62 -21.58
C PRO A 428 -19.59 5.46 -22.71
N ASP A 429 -20.05 6.70 -22.88
CA ASP A 429 -19.52 7.66 -23.85
C ASP A 429 -18.16 8.25 -23.44
N LYS A 430 -17.88 8.34 -22.14
CA LYS A 430 -16.62 8.85 -21.59
C LYS A 430 -15.59 7.76 -21.29
N PHE A 431 -16.07 6.57 -20.90
CA PHE A 431 -15.24 5.43 -20.50
C PHE A 431 -15.64 4.15 -21.26
N PRO A 432 -15.63 4.18 -22.61
CA PRO A 432 -16.09 3.04 -23.43
C PRO A 432 -15.27 1.77 -23.20
N CYS A 433 -13.97 1.87 -22.97
CA CYS A 433 -13.08 0.72 -22.80
C CYS A 433 -13.31 0.06 -21.44
N LEU A 434 -13.37 0.84 -20.35
CA LEU A 434 -13.72 0.32 -19.03
C LEU A 434 -15.13 -0.28 -19.00
N TYR A 435 -16.08 0.34 -19.72
CA TYR A 435 -17.43 -0.20 -19.83
C TYR A 435 -17.46 -1.54 -20.57
N GLN A 436 -16.73 -1.66 -21.68
CA GLN A 436 -16.62 -2.92 -22.42
C GLN A 436 -15.86 -3.99 -21.62
N TRP A 437 -14.75 -3.62 -20.97
CA TRP A 437 -14.01 -4.50 -20.08
C TRP A 437 -14.90 -5.01 -18.94
N SER A 438 -15.70 -4.14 -18.32
CA SER A 438 -16.63 -4.51 -17.24
C SER A 438 -17.61 -5.58 -17.68
N LYS A 439 -18.13 -5.47 -18.92
CA LYS A 439 -19.00 -6.51 -19.50
C LYS A 439 -18.25 -7.82 -19.66
N ASN A 440 -17.10 -7.81 -20.33
CA ASN A 440 -16.29 -9.00 -20.55
C ASN A 440 -15.88 -9.67 -19.22
N PHE A 441 -15.55 -8.88 -18.21
CA PHE A 441 -15.15 -9.37 -16.88
C PHE A 441 -16.30 -10.12 -16.20
N LEU A 442 -17.53 -9.63 -16.31
CA LEU A 442 -18.72 -10.27 -15.75
C LEU A 442 -19.20 -11.48 -16.56
N THR A 443 -19.12 -11.43 -17.90
CA THR A 443 -19.78 -12.43 -18.76
C THR A 443 -18.89 -13.59 -19.20
N ASP A 444 -17.59 -13.36 -19.33
CA ASP A 444 -16.72 -14.34 -19.98
C ASP A 444 -16.17 -15.38 -18.99
N ASN A 445 -16.32 -15.14 -17.67
CA ASN A 445 -15.75 -16.01 -16.65
C ASN A 445 -16.78 -16.40 -15.56
N PRO A 446 -17.20 -17.69 -15.52
CA PRO A 446 -18.15 -18.18 -14.53
C PRO A 446 -17.73 -17.95 -13.07
N VAL A 447 -16.42 -17.92 -12.79
CA VAL A 447 -15.88 -17.68 -11.44
C VAL A 447 -16.24 -16.28 -10.94
N VAL A 448 -16.26 -15.29 -11.84
CA VAL A 448 -16.60 -13.90 -11.47
C VAL A 448 -18.07 -13.80 -11.10
N GLU A 449 -18.94 -14.41 -11.90
CA GLU A 449 -20.38 -14.46 -11.66
C GLU A 449 -20.72 -15.23 -10.38
N GLU A 450 -20.11 -16.39 -10.15
CA GLU A 450 -20.34 -17.25 -8.97
C GLU A 450 -20.07 -16.53 -7.65
N LEU A 451 -19.00 -15.73 -7.61
CA LEU A 451 -18.52 -15.07 -6.39
C LEU A 451 -19.01 -13.63 -6.23
N ALA A 452 -19.76 -13.09 -7.21
CA ALA A 452 -20.31 -11.75 -7.12
C ALA A 452 -21.39 -11.69 -6.01
N PRO A 453 -21.25 -10.84 -5.00
CA PRO A 453 -22.30 -10.66 -3.99
C PRO A 453 -23.58 -10.10 -4.61
N SER A 454 -24.73 -10.44 -4.03
CA SER A 454 -25.99 -9.88 -4.51
C SER A 454 -26.01 -8.37 -4.31
N ARG A 455 -26.54 -7.67 -5.33
CA ARG A 455 -26.69 -6.21 -5.31
C ARG A 455 -27.46 -5.72 -4.09
N GLU A 456 -28.52 -6.43 -3.71
CA GLU A 456 -29.33 -6.12 -2.53
C GLU A 456 -28.51 -6.16 -1.23
N SER A 457 -27.67 -7.20 -1.06
CA SER A 457 -26.82 -7.31 0.13
C SER A 457 -25.76 -6.21 0.19
N LEU A 458 -25.21 -5.82 -0.98
CA LEU A 458 -24.27 -4.71 -1.07
C LEU A 458 -24.93 -3.37 -0.74
N LEU A 459 -26.12 -3.09 -1.29
CA LEU A 459 -26.88 -1.87 -0.99
C LEU A 459 -27.13 -1.73 0.51
N GLU A 460 -27.65 -2.78 1.16
CA GLU A 460 -27.92 -2.77 2.60
C GLU A 460 -26.65 -2.44 3.40
N TYR A 461 -25.54 -3.11 3.07
CA TYR A 461 -24.26 -2.92 3.76
C TYR A 461 -23.68 -1.51 3.55
N PHE A 462 -23.67 -1.01 2.31
CA PHE A 462 -23.11 0.30 1.99
C PHE A 462 -23.99 1.43 2.53
N HIS A 463 -25.33 1.31 2.47
CA HIS A 463 -26.22 2.30 3.05
C HIS A 463 -25.94 2.48 4.54
N ALA A 464 -25.89 1.38 5.30
CA ALA A 464 -25.59 1.43 6.72
C ALA A 464 -24.20 2.00 7.01
N SER A 465 -23.20 1.66 6.20
CA SER A 465 -21.82 2.12 6.37
C SER A 465 -21.67 3.62 6.07
N ILE A 466 -22.24 4.11 4.96
CA ILE A 466 -22.19 5.52 4.58
C ILE A 466 -23.01 6.37 5.55
N ALA A 467 -24.19 5.91 5.99
CA ALA A 467 -24.98 6.62 7.00
C ALA A 467 -24.22 6.78 8.33
N TYR A 468 -23.54 5.73 8.78
CA TYR A 468 -22.69 5.78 9.96
C TYR A 468 -21.52 6.76 9.78
N LEU A 469 -20.83 6.74 8.64
CA LEU A 469 -19.71 7.65 8.40
C LEU A 469 -20.15 9.13 8.34
N ARG A 470 -21.29 9.41 7.70
CA ARG A 470 -21.87 10.76 7.67
C ARG A 470 -22.28 11.23 9.07
N SER A 471 -22.78 10.35 9.93
CA SER A 471 -23.13 10.72 11.31
C SER A 471 -21.91 11.06 12.17
N LEU A 472 -20.74 10.44 11.91
CA LEU A 472 -19.50 10.80 12.57
C LEU A 472 -18.99 12.19 12.15
N GLU A 473 -19.25 12.61 10.91
CA GLU A 473 -18.87 13.94 10.42
C GLU A 473 -19.81 15.04 10.93
N ALA A 474 -21.11 14.76 11.06
CA ALA A 474 -22.09 15.71 11.59
C ALA A 474 -21.93 16.01 13.10
N ASN A 475 -21.23 15.14 13.83
CA ASN A 475 -20.98 15.28 15.28
C ASN A 475 -19.60 15.87 15.62
N LYS A 476 -18.85 16.32 14.60
CA LYS A 476 -17.61 17.09 14.74
C LYS A 476 -17.90 18.56 14.47
#